data_AF-A0A2M7DQT9-F1
#
_entry.id   AF-A0A2M7DQT9-F1
#
_cell.length_a   1.000
_cell.length_b   1.000
_cell.length_c   1.000
_cell.angle_alpha   90.00
_cell.angle_beta   90.00
_cell.angle_gamma   90.00
#
_symmetry.space_group_name_H-M   'P 1'
#
loop_
_entity.id
_entity.type
_entity.pdbx_description
1 polymer ?
#
loop_
_entity_poly.entity_id
_entity_poly.type
_entity_poly.pdbx_seq_one_letter_code
_entity_poly.pdbx_strand_id
1 'polypeptide(L)'
;PGAGGGPHVRIFNSQGEVISQFFAYSPSFRGGVNVAIGDIDKDGLGEIITGAGRGGDPHIRIFELSGSLISSFYGYEKNFNGGVNIGSIKL
;
A
#
# COMPACT_ATOMS: atom_id res chain seq x y z
N PRO A 1 6.63 -5.73 1.82
CA PRO A 1 7.29 -7.01 1.48
C PRO A 1 7.23 -7.28 -0.02
N GLY A 2 8.29 -7.84 -0.62
CA GLY A 2 8.30 -8.24 -2.03
C GLY A 2 7.56 -9.57 -2.29
N ALA A 3 7.70 -10.09 -3.52
CA ALA A 3 7.08 -11.35 -3.95
C ALA A 3 7.42 -12.52 -3.01
N GLY A 4 6.41 -13.34 -2.68
CA GLY A 4 6.51 -14.44 -1.71
C GLY A 4 6.13 -14.06 -0.27
N GLY A 5 6.16 -12.75 0.06
CA GLY A 5 5.67 -12.22 1.34
C GLY A 5 4.18 -11.90 1.34
N GLY A 6 3.59 -11.80 2.53
CA GLY A 6 2.23 -11.28 2.71
C GLY A 6 2.15 -9.76 2.52
N PRO A 7 0.93 -9.19 2.32
CA PRO A 7 0.71 -7.76 2.10
C PRO A 7 0.74 -6.95 3.41
N HIS A 8 1.71 -7.25 4.28
CA HIS A 8 1.82 -6.62 5.60
C HIS A 8 2.59 -5.30 5.50
N VAL A 9 1.97 -4.22 5.95
CA VAL A 9 2.56 -2.89 6.07
C VAL A 9 2.87 -2.64 7.53
N ARG A 10 4.07 -2.13 7.82
CA ARG A 10 4.49 -1.70 9.16
C ARG A 10 5.02 -0.28 9.06
N ILE A 11 4.61 0.55 10.00
CA ILE A 11 5.08 1.92 10.16
C ILE A 11 5.98 1.96 11.38
N PHE A 12 7.16 2.54 11.22
CA PHE A 12 8.16 2.65 12.27
C PHE A 12 8.40 4.12 12.62
N ASN A 13 8.66 4.41 13.89
CA ASN A 13 9.21 5.70 14.29
C ASN A 13 10.72 5.77 13.98
N SER A 14 11.34 6.91 14.27
CA SER A 14 12.79 7.12 14.08
C SER A 14 13.69 6.19 14.90
N GLN A 15 13.16 5.60 15.95
CA GLN A 15 13.83 4.65 16.83
C GLN A 15 13.70 3.21 16.33
N GLY A 16 12.94 2.97 15.26
CA GLY A 16 12.69 1.64 14.69
C GLY A 16 11.60 0.86 15.43
N GLU A 17 10.81 1.51 16.28
CA GLU A 17 9.67 0.89 16.96
C GLU A 17 8.44 0.91 16.05
N VAL A 18 7.67 -0.17 16.04
CA VAL A 18 6.42 -0.24 15.28
C VAL A 18 5.36 0.62 15.96
N ILE A 19 4.87 1.63 15.25
CA ILE A 19 3.78 2.50 15.73
C ILE A 19 2.42 2.13 15.13
N SER A 20 2.40 1.43 14.00
CA SER A 20 1.19 0.91 13.37
C SER A 20 1.54 -0.24 12.41
N GLN A 21 0.61 -1.16 12.23
CA GLN A 21 0.74 -2.26 11.27
C GLN A 21 -0.62 -2.81 10.84
N PHE A 22 -0.72 -3.22 9.58
CA PHE A 22 -1.95 -3.78 9.02
C PHE A 22 -1.68 -4.60 7.76
N PHE A 23 -2.67 -5.38 7.33
CA PHE A 23 -2.64 -6.04 6.02
C PHE A 23 -3.39 -5.19 5.00
N ALA A 24 -2.68 -4.73 3.96
CA ALA A 24 -3.26 -3.88 2.92
C ALA A 24 -4.22 -4.64 1.98
N TYR A 25 -4.06 -5.96 1.89
CA TYR A 25 -4.88 -6.89 1.12
C TYR A 25 -5.17 -8.15 1.96
N SER A 26 -5.81 -9.17 1.38
CA SER A 26 -6.07 -10.44 2.09
C SER A 26 -4.80 -10.95 2.80
N PRO A 27 -4.85 -11.30 4.10
CA PRO A 27 -3.70 -11.88 4.82
C PRO A 27 -3.17 -13.17 4.19
N SER A 28 -3.96 -13.87 3.37
CA SER A 28 -3.53 -15.06 2.61
C SER A 28 -2.84 -14.73 1.28
N PHE A 29 -2.90 -13.49 0.80
CA PHE A 29 -2.24 -13.07 -0.42
C PHE A 29 -0.71 -13.14 -0.28
N ARG A 30 -0.02 -13.55 -1.34
CA ARG A 30 1.45 -13.77 -1.35
C ARG A 30 2.18 -13.05 -2.48
N GLY A 31 1.49 -12.18 -3.22
CA GLY A 31 2.11 -11.33 -4.24
C GLY A 31 2.97 -10.21 -3.64
N GLY A 32 2.88 -9.99 -2.33
CA GLY A 32 3.52 -8.87 -1.65
C GLY A 32 2.73 -7.58 -1.79
N VAL A 33 3.37 -6.48 -1.40
CA VAL A 33 2.81 -5.13 -1.45
C VAL A 33 3.91 -4.13 -1.79
N ASN A 34 3.65 -3.29 -2.77
CA ASN A 34 4.44 -2.10 -3.07
C ASN A 34 3.84 -0.90 -2.30
N VAL A 35 4.68 -0.02 -1.76
CA VAL A 35 4.25 1.08 -0.86
C VAL A 35 4.94 2.38 -1.24
N ALA A 36 4.18 3.48 -1.24
CA ALA A 36 4.68 4.85 -1.25
C ALA A 36 3.92 5.68 -0.21
N ILE A 37 4.45 6.88 0.09
CA ILE A 37 3.82 7.86 0.98
C ILE A 37 3.60 9.16 0.22
N GLY A 38 2.46 9.83 0.42
CA GLY A 38 2.21 11.17 -0.08
C GLY A 38 1.09 11.84 0.68
N ASP A 39 1.15 13.17 0.78
CA ASP A 39 0.08 14.02 1.32
C ASP A 39 -0.96 14.26 0.20
N ILE A 40 -2.00 13.43 0.18
CA ILE A 40 -3.02 13.34 -0.87
C ILE A 40 -4.21 14.24 -0.56
N ASP A 41 -4.58 14.37 0.72
CA ASP A 41 -5.71 15.21 1.14
C ASP A 41 -5.31 16.64 1.56
N LYS A 42 -4.00 16.94 1.63
CA LYS A 42 -3.41 18.25 1.90
C LYS A 42 -3.60 18.72 3.35
N ASP A 43 -3.69 17.80 4.29
CA ASP A 43 -3.73 18.12 5.72
C ASP A 43 -2.33 18.30 6.35
N GLY A 44 -1.27 17.97 5.61
CA GLY A 44 0.12 18.06 6.04
C GLY A 44 0.68 16.78 6.68
N LEU A 45 -0.13 15.73 6.78
CA LEU A 45 0.27 14.37 7.08
C LEU A 45 0.40 13.58 5.77
N GLY A 46 1.02 12.40 5.84
CA GLY A 46 1.24 11.57 4.66
C GLY A 46 0.42 10.29 4.74
N GLU A 47 -0.29 9.98 3.66
CA GLU A 47 -1.08 8.77 3.51
C GLU A 47 -0.25 7.65 2.91
N ILE A 48 -0.63 6.43 3.24
CA ILE A 48 0.00 5.21 2.75
C ILE A 48 -0.69 4.75 1.49
N ILE A 49 0.04 4.73 0.38
CA ILE A 49 -0.46 4.27 -0.91
C ILE A 49 0.15 2.89 -1.17
N THR A 50 -0.70 1.88 -1.36
CA THR A 50 -0.26 0.52 -1.62
C THR A 50 -0.69 0.03 -2.99
N GLY A 51 0.20 -0.69 -3.68
CA GLY A 51 -0.09 -1.47 -4.88
C GLY A 51 0.01 -2.97 -4.59
N ALA A 52 -0.97 -3.74 -5.04
CA ALA A 52 -0.91 -5.19 -4.96
C ALA A 52 0.23 -5.70 -5.87
N GLY A 53 1.06 -6.59 -5.35
CA GLY A 53 2.07 -7.25 -6.17
C GLY A 53 1.48 -8.27 -7.15
N ARG A 54 2.36 -8.97 -7.87
CA ARG A 54 1.97 -9.95 -8.90
C ARG A 54 1.01 -11.02 -8.35
N GLY A 55 0.02 -11.39 -9.16
CA GLY A 55 -0.98 -12.42 -8.83
C GLY A 55 -2.19 -11.91 -8.05
N GLY A 56 -2.22 -10.62 -7.69
CA GLY A 56 -3.43 -9.93 -7.27
C GLY A 56 -4.02 -9.13 -8.43
N ASP A 57 -5.27 -8.71 -8.28
CA ASP A 57 -5.86 -7.65 -9.12
C ASP A 57 -5.01 -6.37 -8.98
N PRO A 58 -4.99 -5.47 -9.98
CA PRO A 58 -4.11 -4.31 -9.99
C PRO A 58 -4.68 -3.17 -9.14
N HIS A 59 -5.04 -3.50 -7.91
CA HIS A 59 -5.77 -2.65 -7.01
C HIS A 59 -4.80 -1.78 -6.22
N ILE A 60 -5.03 -0.48 -6.27
CA ILE A 60 -4.34 0.54 -5.50
C ILE A 60 -5.25 0.92 -4.33
N ARG A 61 -4.69 1.02 -3.14
CA ARG A 61 -5.40 1.40 -1.92
C ARG A 61 -4.65 2.51 -1.20
N ILE A 62 -5.39 3.44 -0.63
CA ILE A 62 -4.87 4.59 0.12
C ILE A 62 -5.37 4.47 1.55
N PHE A 63 -4.46 4.56 2.51
CA PHE A 63 -4.75 4.40 3.93
C PHE A 63 -4.20 5.56 4.74
N GLU A 64 -4.89 5.82 5.85
CA GLU A 64 -4.35 6.57 6.98
C GLU A 64 -3.15 5.85 7.60
N LEU A 65 -2.33 6.56 8.39
CA LEU A 65 -1.28 5.94 9.22
C LEU A 65 -1.85 4.90 10.22
N SER A 66 -3.11 5.04 10.61
CA SER A 66 -3.83 4.08 11.45
C SER A 66 -4.14 2.75 10.74
N GLY A 67 -4.01 2.68 9.42
CA GLY A 67 -4.42 1.55 8.59
C GLY A 67 -5.90 1.60 8.16
N SER A 68 -6.62 2.67 8.48
CA SER A 68 -7.97 2.92 7.97
C SER A 68 -7.93 3.19 6.46
N LEU A 69 -8.77 2.51 5.68
CA LEU A 69 -8.85 2.70 4.24
C LEU A 69 -9.58 4.02 3.93
N ILE A 70 -8.92 4.90 3.16
CA ILE A 70 -9.48 6.17 2.68
C ILE A 70 -10.16 5.95 1.33
N SER A 71 -9.45 5.33 0.38
CA SER A 71 -9.93 5.14 -0.99
C SER A 71 -9.22 3.98 -1.69
N SER A 72 -9.80 3.51 -2.79
CA SER A 72 -9.19 2.47 -3.63
C SER A 72 -9.68 2.52 -5.07
N PHE A 73 -8.81 2.14 -6.00
CA PHE A 73 -9.11 2.08 -7.43
C PHE A 73 -8.18 1.09 -8.14
N TYR A 74 -8.51 0.71 -9.38
CA TYR A 74 -7.63 -0.16 -10.18
C TYR A 74 -6.67 0.70 -11.02
N GLY A 75 -5.37 0.38 -10.98
CA GLY A 75 -4.35 1.05 -11.80
C GLY A 75 -4.27 0.52 -13.23
N TYR A 76 -4.87 -0.64 -13.50
CA TYR A 76 -4.97 -1.28 -14.81
C TYR A 76 -6.35 -1.96 -14.94
N GLU A 77 -6.63 -2.60 -16.08
CA GLU A 77 -7.80 -3.46 -16.24
C GLU A 77 -7.82 -4.56 -15.18
N LYS A 78 -9.01 -4.91 -14.67
CA LYS A 78 -9.16 -5.79 -13.50
C LYS A 78 -8.50 -7.17 -13.67
N ASN A 79 -8.39 -7.67 -14.90
CA ASN A 79 -7.76 -8.94 -15.25
C ASN A 79 -6.22 -8.88 -15.35
N PHE A 80 -5.61 -7.70 -15.28
CA PHE A 80 -4.16 -7.58 -15.28
C PHE A 80 -3.58 -8.00 -13.92
N ASN A 81 -2.69 -8.98 -13.93
CA ASN A 81 -2.13 -9.59 -12.71
C ASN A 81 -0.60 -9.43 -12.59
N GLY A 82 -0.01 -8.52 -13.37
CA GLY A 82 1.43 -8.23 -13.33
C GLY A 82 1.88 -7.50 -12.06
N GLY A 83 0.94 -6.98 -11.28
CA GLY A 83 1.18 -6.18 -10.08
C GLY A 83 1.36 -4.69 -10.39
N VAL A 84 1.31 -3.87 -9.35
CA VAL A 84 1.41 -2.42 -9.45
C VAL A 84 2.59 -1.91 -8.65
N ASN A 85 3.47 -1.14 -9.29
CA ASN A 85 4.52 -0.37 -8.62
C ASN A 85 4.03 1.07 -8.42
N ILE A 86 4.17 1.59 -7.20
CA ILE A 86 3.72 2.91 -6.81
C ILE A 86 4.92 3.84 -6.64
N GLY A 87 4.77 5.06 -7.13
CA GLY A 87 5.60 6.19 -6.76
C GLY A 87 4.70 7.40 -6.48
N SER A 88 5.13 8.26 -5.57
CA SER A 88 4.49 9.55 -5.32
C SER A 88 5.45 10.66 -5.73
N ILE A 89 4.91 11.70 -6.36
CA ILE A 89 5.66 12.93 -6.67
C ILE A 89 4.81 14.12 -6.25
N LYS A 90 5.43 15.05 -5.53
CA LYS A 90 4.86 16.37 -5.25
C LYS A 90 5.36 17.31 -6.34
N LEU A 91 4.42 17.88 -7.09
CA LEU A 91 4.71 18.88 -8.12
C LEU A 91 4.85 20.27 -7.52
#